data_AF-A0A024E9D9-F1
#
_entry.id   AF-A0A024E9D9-F1
#
_cell.length_a   1.000
_cell.length_b   1.000
_cell.length_c   1.000
_cell.angle_alpha   90.00
_cell.angle_beta   90.00
_cell.angle_gamma   90.00
#
_symmetry.space_group_name_H-M   'P 1'
#
loop_
_entity.id
_entity.type
_entity.pdbx_description
1 polymer ?
#
loop_
_entity_poly.entity_id
_entity_poly.type
_entity_poly.pdbx_seq_one_letter_code
_entity_poly.pdbx_strand_id
1 'polypeptide(L)'
;MTYISFFGLLVMYSNFTDYASNYEYVSHILSMDTTRENINLNYRAITSPMLHHRIYWFIITLEVIYTAFCLIGAYYLFHYRNAPAEEFHEAKKFSIIGLLIAIFVYYVCLQVIGVEWFNMDESQTWNAKDWARHIVDFILPLLIFVALRTER
;
A
#
# COMPACT_ATOMS: atom_id res chain seq x y z
N MET A 1 11.21 -0.86 -10.46
CA MET A 1 9.92 -0.26 -10.84
C MET A 1 8.97 -1.22 -11.53
N THR A 2 9.39 -1.97 -12.56
CA THR A 2 8.49 -2.91 -13.25
C THR A 2 7.87 -3.96 -12.33
N TYR A 3 8.66 -4.57 -11.42
CA TYR A 3 8.13 -5.57 -10.47
C TYR A 3 7.07 -5.02 -9.52
N ILE A 4 7.32 -3.86 -8.88
CA ILE A 4 6.32 -3.24 -7.99
C ILE A 4 5.08 -2.79 -8.77
N SER A 5 5.23 -2.38 -10.03
CA SER A 5 4.11 -2.00 -10.89
C SER A 5 3.24 -3.22 -11.25
N PHE A 6 3.89 -4.34 -11.58
CA PHE A 6 3.19 -5.60 -11.85
C PHE A 6 2.46 -6.11 -10.60
N PHE A 7 3.10 -6.05 -9.44
CA PHE A 7 2.46 -6.33 -8.16
C PHE A 7 1.22 -5.44 -7.95
N GLY A 8 1.35 -4.11 -8.12
CA GLY A 8 0.23 -3.19 -7.99
C GLY A 8 -0.93 -3.48 -8.96
N LEU A 9 -0.63 -3.86 -10.20
CA LEU A 9 -1.66 -4.27 -11.17
C LEU A 9 -2.44 -5.51 -10.71
N LEU A 10 -1.76 -6.51 -10.13
CA LEU A 10 -2.42 -7.71 -9.60
C LEU A 10 -3.26 -7.39 -8.36
N VAL A 11 -2.76 -6.53 -7.46
CA VAL A 11 -3.52 -6.06 -6.29
C VAL A 11 -4.78 -5.32 -6.72
N MET A 12 -4.65 -4.36 -7.65
CA MET A 12 -5.80 -3.65 -8.24
C MET A 12 -6.79 -4.62 -8.85
N TYR A 13 -6.32 -5.56 -9.67
CA TYR A 13 -7.18 -6.56 -10.32
C TYR A 13 -7.98 -7.36 -9.28
N SER A 14 -7.33 -7.84 -8.22
CA SER A 14 -7.99 -8.54 -7.11
C SER A 14 -9.06 -7.66 -6.46
N ASN A 15 -8.72 -6.42 -6.09
CA ASN A 15 -9.65 -5.52 -5.41
C ASN A 15 -10.89 -5.15 -6.25
N PHE A 16 -10.78 -5.13 -7.57
CA PHE A 16 -11.94 -4.87 -8.44
C PHE A 16 -12.75 -6.11 -8.81
N THR A 17 -12.09 -7.26 -9.01
CA THR A 17 -12.78 -8.49 -9.43
C THR A 17 -13.41 -9.24 -8.27
N ASP A 18 -12.77 -9.19 -7.09
CA ASP A 18 -13.26 -9.78 -5.86
C ASP A 18 -13.41 -8.71 -4.76
N TYR A 19 -14.21 -7.69 -5.08
CA TYR A 19 -14.46 -6.58 -4.16
C TYR A 19 -15.07 -7.06 -2.83
N ALA A 20 -15.96 -8.05 -2.87
CA ALA A 20 -16.70 -8.50 -1.70
C ALA A 20 -15.76 -9.12 -0.65
N SER A 21 -14.88 -10.05 -1.04
CA SER A 21 -13.97 -10.70 -0.09
C SER A 21 -12.89 -9.75 0.42
N ASN A 22 -12.37 -8.85 -0.42
CA ASN A 22 -11.40 -7.85 0.03
C ASN A 22 -12.04 -6.78 0.93
N TYR A 23 -13.29 -6.38 0.66
CA TYR A 23 -14.08 -5.53 1.56
C TYR A 23 -14.33 -6.20 2.90
N GLU A 24 -14.73 -7.48 2.90
CA GLU A 24 -14.98 -8.27 4.10
C GLU A 24 -13.73 -8.27 5.00
N TYR A 25 -12.55 -8.47 4.40
CA TYR A 25 -11.26 -8.40 5.09
C TYR A 25 -11.06 -7.08 5.85
N VAL A 26 -11.27 -5.95 5.17
CA VAL A 26 -11.16 -4.61 5.78
C VAL A 26 -12.24 -4.39 6.84
N SER A 27 -13.47 -4.85 6.59
CA SER A 27 -14.59 -4.67 7.51
C SER A 27 -14.37 -5.38 8.85
N HIS A 28 -13.79 -6.58 8.86
CA HIS A 28 -13.47 -7.31 10.08
C HIS A 28 -12.33 -6.67 10.86
N ILE A 29 -11.29 -6.19 10.18
CA ILE A 29 -10.21 -5.42 10.84
C ILE A 29 -10.79 -4.19 11.54
N LEU A 30 -11.59 -3.40 10.83
CA LEU A 30 -12.17 -2.17 11.37
C LEU A 30 -13.17 -2.45 12.50
N SER A 31 -13.88 -3.58 12.45
CA SER A 31 -14.86 -3.97 13.47
C SER A 31 -14.20 -4.58 14.71
N MET A 32 -12.95 -5.03 14.62
CA MET A 32 -12.20 -5.68 15.70
C MET A 32 -12.89 -6.92 16.29
N ASP A 33 -13.82 -7.54 15.56
CA ASP A 33 -14.73 -8.59 16.04
C ASP A 33 -14.07 -9.97 16.23
N THR A 34 -12.84 -10.12 15.73
CA THR A 34 -12.02 -11.33 15.85
C THR A 34 -10.73 -11.12 16.64
N THR A 35 -10.54 -9.93 17.21
CA THR A 35 -9.43 -9.65 18.14
C THR A 35 -9.77 -10.19 19.52
N ARG A 36 -8.77 -10.35 20.41
CA ARG A 36 -9.08 -10.85 21.77
C ARG A 36 -10.02 -9.89 22.46
N GLU A 37 -10.87 -10.41 23.36
CA GLU A 37 -11.79 -9.60 24.18
C GLU A 37 -11.01 -8.72 25.19
N ASN A 38 -10.25 -7.74 24.69
CA ASN A 38 -9.75 -6.65 25.50
C ASN A 38 -10.82 -5.57 25.51
N ILE A 39 -11.77 -5.69 26.45
CA ILE A 39 -12.91 -4.78 26.63
C ILE A 39 -12.47 -3.30 26.60
N ASN A 40 -11.24 -3.01 27.04
CA ASN A 40 -10.69 -1.65 27.10
C ASN A 40 -10.38 -1.04 25.73
N LEU A 41 -10.27 -1.83 24.65
CA LEU A 41 -9.90 -1.33 23.31
C LEU A 41 -11.06 -1.31 22.32
N ASN A 42 -12.21 -1.89 22.67
CA ASN A 42 -13.39 -1.95 21.80
C ASN A 42 -13.92 -0.57 21.37
N TYR A 43 -13.61 0.50 22.11
CA TYR A 43 -13.99 1.87 21.73
C TYR A 43 -13.37 2.34 20.40
N ARG A 44 -12.32 1.65 19.92
CA ARG A 44 -11.62 1.94 18.67
C ARG A 44 -12.32 1.37 17.45
N ALA A 45 -13.20 0.39 17.65
CA ALA A 45 -13.89 -0.31 16.58
C ALA A 45 -14.81 0.63 15.79
N ILE A 46 -14.81 0.48 14.48
CA ILE A 46 -15.75 1.13 13.57
C ILE A 46 -16.72 0.03 13.15
N THR A 47 -18.00 0.17 13.47
CA THR A 47 -19.02 -0.85 13.13
C THR A 47 -19.96 -0.42 12.01
N SER A 48 -19.82 0.82 11.50
CA SER A 48 -20.66 1.36 10.43
C SER A 48 -20.23 0.82 9.06
N PRO A 49 -21.08 0.05 8.36
CA PRO A 49 -20.74 -0.49 7.04
C PRO A 49 -20.45 0.61 6.01
N MET A 50 -21.13 1.77 6.14
CA MET A 50 -20.89 2.92 5.28
C MET A 50 -19.47 3.48 5.45
N LEU A 51 -18.94 3.52 6.68
CA LEU A 51 -17.57 3.94 6.93
C LEU A 51 -16.56 2.89 6.43
N HIS A 52 -16.87 1.60 6.59
CA HIS A 52 -16.04 0.53 6.02
C HIS A 52 -15.87 0.70 4.51
N HIS A 53 -16.96 0.92 3.76
CA HIS A 53 -16.88 1.13 2.32
C HIS A 53 -16.05 2.36 1.95
N ARG A 54 -16.21 3.46 2.69
CA ARG A 54 -15.44 4.70 2.45
C ARG A 54 -13.95 4.49 2.68
N ILE A 55 -13.57 3.81 3.76
CA ILE A 55 -12.18 3.51 4.07
C ILE A 55 -11.61 2.55 3.03
N TYR A 56 -12.36 1.52 2.63
CA TYR A 56 -11.90 0.59 1.63
C TYR A 56 -11.72 1.25 0.25
N TRP A 57 -12.65 2.11 -0.18
CA TRP A 57 -12.48 2.91 -1.40
C TRP A 57 -11.27 3.85 -1.32
N PHE A 58 -11.00 4.44 -0.15
CA PHE A 58 -9.81 5.25 0.05
C PHE A 58 -8.52 4.42 -0.17
N ILE A 59 -8.44 3.21 0.39
CA ILE A 59 -7.31 2.30 0.19
C ILE A 59 -7.15 1.95 -1.28
N ILE A 60 -8.20 1.45 -1.94
CA ILE A 60 -8.15 1.08 -3.37
C ILE A 60 -7.75 2.28 -4.24
N THR A 61 -8.26 3.47 -3.95
CA THR A 61 -7.90 4.69 -4.70
C THR A 61 -6.40 4.98 -4.58
N LEU A 62 -5.81 4.87 -3.39
CA LEU A 62 -4.37 5.03 -3.22
C LEU A 62 -3.58 3.93 -3.91
N GLU A 63 -4.09 2.71 -3.94
CA GLU A 63 -3.47 1.60 -4.67
C GLU A 63 -3.43 1.84 -6.19
N VAL A 64 -4.53 2.34 -6.74
CA VAL A 64 -4.63 2.77 -8.13
C VAL A 64 -3.62 3.88 -8.42
N ILE A 65 -3.58 4.91 -7.56
CA ILE A 65 -2.68 6.05 -7.74
C ILE A 65 -1.22 5.59 -7.70
N TYR A 66 -0.80 4.86 -6.66
CA TYR A 66 0.61 4.46 -6.57
C TYR A 66 1.01 3.56 -7.75
N THR A 67 0.12 2.66 -8.17
CA THR A 67 0.39 1.75 -9.29
C THR A 67 0.56 2.53 -10.58
N ALA A 68 -0.31 3.50 -10.85
CA ALA A 68 -0.20 4.39 -12.00
C ALA A 68 1.13 5.18 -11.98
N PHE A 69 1.50 5.78 -10.85
CA PHE A 69 2.78 6.48 -10.70
C PHE A 69 3.99 5.55 -10.88
N CYS A 70 3.93 4.31 -10.38
CA CYS A 70 4.99 3.32 -10.57
C CYS A 70 5.13 2.89 -12.04
N LEU A 71 4.02 2.70 -12.76
CA LEU A 71 4.01 2.39 -14.19
C LEU A 71 4.58 3.54 -15.02
N ILE A 72 4.12 4.76 -14.76
CA ILE A 72 4.64 5.97 -15.37
C ILE A 72 6.15 6.09 -15.08
N GLY A 73 6.55 5.92 -13.82
CA GLY A 73 7.95 5.93 -13.42
C GLY A 73 8.78 4.86 -14.12
N ALA A 74 8.27 3.64 -14.28
CA ALA A 74 8.94 2.57 -15.01
C ALA A 74 9.14 2.95 -16.49
N TYR A 75 8.11 3.53 -17.12
CA TYR A 75 8.18 4.01 -18.50
C TYR A 75 9.23 5.12 -18.66
N TYR A 76 9.18 6.15 -17.82
CA TYR A 76 10.13 7.28 -17.87
C TYR A 76 11.57 6.81 -17.62
N LEU A 77 11.83 5.98 -16.61
CA LEU A 77 13.17 5.46 -16.37
C LEU A 77 13.71 4.62 -17.53
N PHE A 78 12.84 3.86 -18.21
CA PHE A 78 13.25 3.09 -19.39
C PHE A 78 13.52 4.00 -20.60
N HIS A 79 12.68 5.00 -20.83
CA HIS A 79 12.79 5.92 -21.95
C HIS A 79 14.05 6.80 -21.83
N TYR A 80 14.31 7.36 -20.65
CA TYR A 80 15.42 8.27 -20.38
C TYR A 80 16.71 7.56 -19.92
N ARG A 81 16.81 6.23 -20.06
CA ARG A 81 17.97 5.44 -19.57
C ARG A 81 19.32 5.84 -20.17
N ASN A 82 19.30 6.45 -21.35
CA ASN A 82 20.50 6.92 -22.08
C ASN A 82 20.60 8.46 -22.09
N ALA A 83 19.72 9.15 -21.38
CA ALA A 83 19.70 10.60 -21.30
C ALA A 83 20.80 11.11 -20.33
N PRO A 84 21.17 12.40 -20.39
CA PRO A 84 22.07 13.00 -19.41
C PRO A 84 21.59 12.79 -17.97
N ALA A 85 22.53 12.75 -17.02
CA ALA A 85 22.24 12.47 -15.61
C ALA A 85 21.14 13.36 -15.00
N GLU A 86 21.05 14.63 -15.41
CA GLU A 86 20.02 15.57 -14.97
C GLU A 86 18.62 15.18 -15.44
N GLU A 87 18.46 14.85 -16.72
CA GLU A 87 17.17 14.39 -17.27
C GLU A 87 16.74 13.04 -16.67
N PHE A 88 17.70 12.12 -16.48
CA PHE A 88 17.42 10.86 -15.81
C PHE A 88 17.03 11.06 -14.34
N HIS A 89 17.63 12.04 -13.66
CA HIS A 89 17.26 12.38 -12.29
C HIS A 89 15.81 12.86 -12.21
N GLU A 90 15.40 13.76 -13.11
CA GLU A 90 14.01 14.23 -13.20
C GLU A 90 13.01 13.11 -13.52
N ALA A 91 13.40 12.13 -14.33
CA ALA A 91 12.58 10.97 -14.66
C ALA A 91 12.22 10.10 -13.43
N LYS A 92 13.00 10.17 -12.34
CA LYS A 92 12.77 9.40 -11.11
C LYS A 92 11.55 9.87 -10.31
N LYS A 93 11.11 11.12 -10.45
CA LYS A 93 10.10 11.73 -9.59
C LYS A 93 8.80 10.93 -9.49
N PHE A 94 8.32 10.38 -10.61
CA PHE A 94 7.09 9.58 -10.63
C PHE A 94 7.26 8.27 -9.86
N SER A 95 8.43 7.65 -9.98
CA SER A 95 8.76 6.45 -9.20
C SER A 95 8.79 6.76 -7.70
N ILE A 96 9.42 7.87 -7.30
CA ILE A 96 9.50 8.29 -5.90
C ILE A 96 8.11 8.56 -5.32
N ILE A 97 7.27 9.34 -6.02
CA ILE A 97 5.89 9.62 -5.60
C ILE A 97 5.09 8.33 -5.44
N GLY A 98 5.16 7.43 -6.43
CA GLY A 98 4.48 6.13 -6.36
C GLY A 98 4.93 5.29 -5.16
N LEU A 99 6.24 5.17 -4.93
CA LEU A 99 6.76 4.40 -3.80
C LEU A 99 6.39 5.01 -2.44
N LEU A 100 6.34 6.35 -2.32
CA LEU A 100 5.90 7.01 -1.09
C LEU A 100 4.42 6.77 -0.79
N ILE A 101 3.55 6.80 -1.81
CA ILE A 101 2.14 6.47 -1.64
C ILE A 101 1.98 4.99 -1.26
N ALA A 102 2.74 4.10 -1.88
CA ALA A 102 2.73 2.69 -1.51
C ALA A 102 3.18 2.47 -0.06
N ILE A 103 4.25 3.14 0.40
CA ILE A 103 4.65 3.13 1.82
C ILE A 103 3.49 3.61 2.71
N PHE A 104 2.82 4.69 2.34
CA PHE A 104 1.68 5.19 3.12
C PHE A 104 0.58 4.13 3.26
N VAL A 105 0.21 3.44 2.18
CA VAL A 105 -0.78 2.36 2.22
C VAL A 105 -0.30 1.19 3.10
N TYR A 106 0.86 0.60 2.78
CA TYR A 106 1.27 -0.67 3.40
C TYR A 106 1.89 -0.50 4.80
N TYR A 107 2.52 0.64 5.07
CA TYR A 107 3.06 0.93 6.40
C TYR A 107 2.05 1.69 7.26
N VAL A 108 1.58 2.86 6.83
CA VAL A 108 0.73 3.70 7.70
C VAL A 108 -0.68 3.10 7.84
N CYS A 109 -1.35 2.76 6.73
CA CYS A 109 -2.72 2.25 6.83
C CYS A 109 -2.79 0.82 7.40
N LEU A 110 -1.95 -0.10 6.93
CA LEU A 110 -2.04 -1.50 7.37
C LEU A 110 -1.25 -1.81 8.64
N GLN A 111 -0.01 -1.35 8.76
CA GLN A 111 0.79 -1.65 9.95
C GLN A 111 0.47 -0.70 11.09
N VAL A 112 0.67 0.61 10.92
CA VAL A 112 0.46 1.56 12.03
C VAL A 112 -1.01 1.61 12.44
N ILE A 113 -1.94 1.83 11.49
CA ILE A 113 -3.36 1.90 11.84
C ILE A 113 -3.95 0.50 12.05
N GLY A 114 -3.77 -0.43 11.10
CA GLY A 114 -4.33 -1.78 11.23
C GLY A 114 -3.82 -2.55 12.45
N VAL A 115 -2.50 -2.58 12.70
CA VAL A 115 -1.94 -3.31 13.85
C VAL A 115 -2.10 -2.53 15.14
N GLU A 116 -1.61 -1.30 15.24
CA GLU A 116 -1.55 -0.60 16.55
C GLU A 116 -2.90 -0.04 17.01
N TRP A 117 -3.74 0.41 16.08
CA TRP A 117 -5.06 0.94 16.43
C TRP A 117 -6.09 -0.18 16.53
N PHE A 118 -6.17 -1.03 15.50
CA PHE A 118 -7.20 -2.07 15.36
C PHE A 118 -6.78 -3.47 15.82
N ASN A 119 -5.56 -3.66 16.35
CA ASN A 119 -5.06 -4.97 16.80
C ASN A 119 -5.21 -6.07 15.74
N MET A 120 -5.05 -5.72 14.46
CA MET A 120 -5.20 -6.65 13.33
C MET A 120 -4.35 -7.92 13.51
N ASP A 121 -3.22 -7.83 14.20
CA ASP A 121 -2.32 -8.95 14.35
C ASP A 121 -2.73 -9.99 15.41
N GLU A 122 -3.73 -9.68 16.23
CA GLU A 122 -4.34 -10.66 17.13
C GLU A 122 -5.32 -11.59 16.42
N SER A 123 -5.91 -11.14 15.31
CA SER A 123 -6.83 -11.96 14.52
C SER A 123 -6.08 -13.12 13.85
N GLN A 124 -6.66 -14.32 13.90
CA GLN A 124 -6.10 -15.49 13.21
C GLN A 124 -6.44 -15.50 11.71
N THR A 125 -7.57 -14.90 11.34
CA THR A 125 -8.11 -14.94 9.97
C THR A 125 -7.88 -13.62 9.23
N TRP A 126 -8.01 -12.49 9.92
CA TRP A 126 -8.01 -11.15 9.32
C TRP A 126 -6.73 -10.40 9.67
N ASN A 127 -5.58 -10.96 9.31
CA ASN A 127 -4.26 -10.44 9.69
C ASN A 127 -3.33 -10.28 8.48
N ALA A 128 -3.19 -9.04 8.01
CA ALA A 128 -2.34 -8.70 6.87
C ALA A 128 -0.93 -8.21 7.29
N LYS A 129 -0.56 -8.32 8.57
CA LYS A 129 0.67 -7.70 9.11
C LYS A 129 1.91 -8.16 8.36
N ASP A 130 2.12 -9.46 8.24
CA ASP A 130 3.34 -9.99 7.62
C ASP A 130 3.36 -9.77 6.11
N TRP A 131 2.21 -9.89 5.45
CA TRP A 131 2.07 -9.55 4.03
C TRP A 131 2.43 -8.08 3.75
N ALA A 132 1.86 -7.15 4.52
CA ALA A 132 2.16 -5.72 4.41
C ALA A 132 3.63 -5.41 4.76
N ARG A 133 4.20 -6.10 5.74
CA ARG A 133 5.63 -5.97 6.10
C ARG A 133 6.53 -6.35 4.93
N HIS A 134 6.31 -7.51 4.31
CA HIS A 134 7.13 -7.95 3.17
C HIS A 134 7.10 -6.95 2.00
N ILE A 135 5.95 -6.30 1.77
CA ILE A 135 5.82 -5.26 0.75
C ILE A 135 6.65 -4.03 1.11
N VAL A 136 6.60 -3.57 2.36
CA VAL A 136 7.41 -2.45 2.84
C VAL A 136 8.91 -2.78 2.81
N ASP A 137 9.30 -3.99 3.21
CA ASP A 137 10.68 -4.47 3.18
C ASP A 137 11.26 -4.47 1.76
N PHE A 138 10.42 -4.67 0.74
CA PHE A 138 10.82 -4.53 -0.66
C PHE A 138 10.84 -3.07 -1.14
N ILE A 139 9.80 -2.29 -0.79
CA ILE A 139 9.63 -0.91 -1.27
C ILE A 139 10.70 0.02 -0.69
N LEU A 140 11.06 -0.11 0.59
CA LEU A 140 11.96 0.83 1.26
C LEU A 140 13.37 0.83 0.65
N PRO A 141 14.06 -0.32 0.45
CA PRO A 141 15.33 -0.35 -0.27
C PRO A 141 15.22 0.14 -1.71
N LEU A 142 14.12 -0.19 -2.40
CA LEU A 142 13.87 0.29 -3.75
C LEU A 142 13.74 1.81 -3.81
N LEU A 143 13.04 2.42 -2.84
CA LEU A 143 12.91 3.87 -2.72
C LEU A 143 14.27 4.51 -2.49
N ILE A 144 15.06 3.98 -1.56
CA ILE A 144 16.43 4.46 -1.30
C ILE A 144 17.25 4.40 -2.59
N PHE A 145 17.27 3.25 -3.26
CA PHE A 145 18.02 3.05 -4.50
C PHE A 145 17.61 4.03 -5.60
N VAL A 146 16.31 4.24 -5.80
CA VAL A 146 15.81 5.20 -6.81
C VAL A 146 16.15 6.63 -6.42
N ALA A 147 16.03 6.99 -5.14
CA ALA A 147 16.28 8.34 -4.65
C ALA A 147 17.76 8.76 -4.65
N LEU A 148 18.69 7.79 -4.67
CA LEU A 148 20.11 8.09 -4.78
C LEU A 148 20.40 8.95 -6.02
N ARG A 149 21.30 9.93 -5.87
CA ARG A 149 21.71 10.79 -6.96
C ARG A 149 22.50 9.98 -7.99
N THR A 150 22.16 10.14 -9.26
CA THR A 150 22.95 9.54 -10.34
C THR A 150 24.07 10.51 -10.69
N GLU A 151 25.31 10.16 -10.35
CA GLU A 151 26.52 10.92 -10.68
C GLU A 151 27.26 10.20 -11.81
N ARG A 152 26.73 10.28 -13.03
CA ARG A 152 27.40 10.08 -14.34
C ARG A 152 26.35 9.93 -15.44
#